data_AF-A0A2M7CCW3-F1
#
_entry.id   AF-A0A2M7CCW3-F1
#
_cell.length_a   1.000
_cell.length_b   1.000
_cell.length_c   1.000
_cell.angle_alpha   90.00
_cell.angle_beta   90.00
_cell.angle_gamma   90.00
#
_symmetry.space_group_name_H-M   'P 1'
#
loop_
_entity.id
_entity.type
_entity.pdbx_description
1 polymer ?
#
loop_
_entity_poly.entity_id
_entity_poly.type
_entity_poly.pdbx_seq_one_letter_code
_entity_poly.pdbx_strand_id
1 'polypeptide(L)' 'MEEKDQQIQKIDQEREKKREIDLNVLFPEKGYDLNRLFPDEGTKRLLYELRRNKRDIDRFIKSLHVEEE' A
#
# COMPACT_ATOMS: atom_id res chain seq x y z
N MET A 1 4.15 -9.13 -24.83
CA MET A 1 3.76 -7.87 -24.16
C MET A 1 3.60 -8.06 -22.65
N GLU A 2 3.26 -9.27 -22.16
CA GLU A 2 3.01 -9.56 -20.73
C GLU A 2 4.26 -9.68 -19.82
N GLU A 3 5.45 -9.97 -20.35
CA GLU A 3 6.64 -10.16 -19.51
C GLU A 3 7.13 -8.87 -18.84
N LYS A 4 6.84 -7.70 -19.44
CA LYS A 4 7.25 -6.40 -18.89
C LYS A 4 6.43 -6.01 -17.66
N ASP A 5 5.14 -6.33 -17.63
CA ASP A 5 4.26 -6.00 -16.50
C ASP A 5 4.59 -6.81 -15.25
N GLN A 6 4.92 -8.09 -15.41
CA GLN A 6 5.38 -8.93 -14.29
C GLN A 6 6.72 -8.45 -13.72
N GLN A 7 7.61 -7.93 -14.58
CA GLN A 7 8.88 -7.37 -14.14
C GLN A 7 8.70 -6.06 -13.35
N ILE A 8 7.80 -5.18 -13.78
CA ILE A 8 7.48 -3.94 -13.07
C ILE A 8 6.88 -4.24 -11.69
N GLN A 9 5.97 -5.22 -11.60
CA GLN A 9 5.39 -5.66 -10.32
C GLN A 9 6.46 -6.24 -9.37
N LYS A 10 7.41 -7.03 -9.88
CA LYS A 10 8.52 -7.58 -9.07
C LYS A 10 9.49 -6.50 -8.60
N ILE A 11 9.80 -5.50 -9.43
CA ILE A 11 10.69 -4.39 -9.09
C ILE A 11 10.08 -3.52 -7.98
N ASP A 12 8.78 -3.27 -8.03
CA ASP A 12 8.08 -2.49 -7.00
C ASP A 12 8.04 -3.26 -5.67
N GLN A 13 7.76 -4.57 -5.71
CA GLN A 13 7.82 -5.43 -4.52
C GLN A 13 9.23 -5.55 -3.92
N GLU A 14 10.29 -5.54 -4.73
CA GLU A 14 11.68 -5.65 -4.24
C GLU A 14 12.21 -4.31 -3.69
N ARG A 15 11.76 -3.17 -4.24
CA ARG A 15 12.06 -1.84 -3.68
C ARG A 15 11.29 -1.57 -2.38
N GLU A 16 10.09 -2.12 -2.23
CA GLU A 16 9.30 -2.00 -0.99
C GLU A 16 9.84 -2.88 0.15
N LYS A 17 10.45 -4.04 -0.16
CA LYS A 17 11.07 -4.95 0.84
C LYS A 17 12.21 -4.36 1.68
N LYS A 18 12.74 -3.19 1.35
CA LYS A 18 13.83 -2.54 2.10
C LYS A 18 13.40 -1.31 2.90
N ARG A 19 12.12 -0.92 2.84
CA ARG A 19 11.62 0.18 3.65
C ARG A 19 10.94 -0.43 4.87
N GLU A 20 11.54 -0.24 6.04
CA GLU A 20 10.86 -0.53 7.30
C GLU A 20 9.50 0.18 7.29
N ILE A 21 8.42 -0.60 7.34
CA ILE A 21 7.07 -0.05 7.27
C ILE A 21 6.70 0.50 8.64
N ASP A 22 6.61 1.82 8.74
CA ASP A 22 6.14 2.49 9.95
C ASP A 22 4.61 2.64 9.92
N LEU A 23 3.92 1.83 10.72
CA LEU A 23 2.46 1.85 10.82
C LEU A 23 1.92 3.13 11.44
N ASN A 24 2.64 3.77 12.36
CA ASN A 24 2.19 5.01 12.98
C ASN A 24 2.22 6.18 12.00
N VAL A 25 3.16 6.18 11.05
CA VAL A 25 3.18 7.16 9.95
C VAL A 25 2.07 6.87 8.93
N LEU A 26 1.78 5.59 8.66
CA LEU A 26 0.71 5.22 7.73
C LEU A 26 -0.69 5.49 8.28
N PHE A 27 -0.87 5.34 9.60
CA PHE A 27 -2.14 5.46 10.31
C PHE A 27 -2.02 6.38 11.54
N PRO A 28 -1.73 7.68 11.35
CA PRO A 28 -1.46 8.62 12.43
C PRO A 28 -2.67 8.91 13.33
N GLU A 29 -3.88 8.63 12.85
CA GLU A 29 -5.13 8.85 13.58
C GLU A 29 -5.40 7.78 14.65
N LYS A 30 -4.55 6.75 14.75
CA LYS A 30 -4.70 5.73 15.79
C LYS A 30 -4.07 6.22 17.08
N GLY A 31 -4.86 6.31 18.14
CA GLY A 31 -4.40 6.67 19.50
C GLY A 31 -3.53 5.60 20.19
N TYR A 32 -2.99 4.65 19.44
CA TYR A 32 -2.17 3.54 19.93
C TYR A 32 -0.98 3.34 19.00
N ASP A 33 0.15 2.91 19.56
CA ASP A 33 1.35 2.58 18.79
C ASP A 33 1.18 1.24 18.05
N LEU A 34 0.87 1.32 16.77
CA LEU A 34 0.67 0.16 15.91
C LEU A 34 1.95 -0.61 15.66
N ASN A 35 3.12 0.04 15.65
CA ASN A 35 4.39 -0.67 15.49
C ASN A 35 4.67 -1.60 16.67
N ARG A 36 4.18 -1.23 17.86
CA ARG A 36 4.25 -2.07 19.06
C ARG A 36 3.22 -3.19 19.05
N LEU A 37 2.00 -2.92 18.57
CA LEU A 37 0.92 -3.93 18.51
C LEU A 37 1.18 -4.98 17.42
N PHE A 38 1.77 -4.57 16.29
CA PHE A 38 2.08 -5.41 15.15
C PHE A 38 3.56 -5.30 14.79
N PRO A 39 4.45 -5.89 15.60
CA PRO A 39 5.89 -5.84 15.33
C PRO A 39 6.31 -6.72 14.15
N ASP A 40 5.48 -7.69 13.77
CA ASP A 40 5.69 -8.60 12.64
C ASP A 40 5.69 -7.86 11.30
N GLU A 41 6.77 -8.05 10.55
CA GLU A 41 6.99 -7.46 9.22
C GLU A 41 5.94 -7.92 8.20
N GLY A 42 5.50 -9.18 8.28
CA GLY A 42 4.45 -9.71 7.39
C GLY A 42 3.13 -8.95 7.57
N THR A 43 2.74 -8.74 8.82
CA THR A 43 1.55 -7.96 9.17
C THR A 43 1.67 -6.50 8.77
N LYS A 44 2.82 -5.85 9.02
CA LYS A 44 3.07 -4.48 8.59
C LYS A 44 2.91 -4.30 7.08
N ARG A 45 3.48 -5.23 6.32
CA ARG A 45 3.38 -5.26 4.86
C ARG A 45 1.95 -5.45 4.38
N LEU A 46 1.21 -6.36 4.99
CA LEU A 46 -0.21 -6.56 4.67
C LEU A 46 -1.02 -5.27 4.86
N LEU A 47 -0.83 -4.58 5.99
CA LEU A 47 -1.54 -3.32 6.28
C LEU A 47 -1.18 -2.22 5.28
N TYR A 48 0.09 -2.14 4.88
CA TYR A 48 0.53 -1.22 3.85
C TYR A 48 -0.09 -1.52 2.46
N GLU A 49 -0.07 -2.78 2.04
CA GLU A 49 -0.65 -3.22 0.76
C GLU A 49 -2.16 -2.95 0.72
N LEU A 50 -2.89 -3.23 1.80
CA LEU A 50 -4.32 -2.91 1.93
C LEU A 50 -4.59 -1.40 1.80
N ARG A 51 -3.79 -0.56 2.46
CA ARG A 51 -3.92 0.91 2.35
C ARG A 51 -3.68 1.37 0.91
N ARG A 52 -2.64 0.83 0.25
CA ARG A 52 -2.33 1.14 -1.14
C ARG A 52 -3.47 0.74 -2.08
N ASN A 53 -3.98 -0.49 -1.92
CA ASN A 53 -5.09 -1.01 -2.71
C ASN A 53 -6.35 -0.14 -2.57
N LYS A 54 -6.73 0.24 -1.33
CA LYS A 54 -7.85 1.16 -1.08
C LYS A 54 -7.66 2.48 -1.85
N ARG A 55 -6.48 3.10 -1.77
CA ARG A 55 -6.19 4.37 -2.47
C ARG A 55 -6.30 4.22 -3.98
N ASP A 56 -5.84 3.10 -4.52
CA ASP A 56 -5.89 2.85 -5.96
C ASP A 56 -7.34 2.61 -6.43
N ILE A 57 -8.17 1.91 -5.65
CA ILE A 57 -9.62 1.81 -5.88
C ILE A 57 -10.27 3.19 -5.82
N ASP A 58 -10.00 3.98 -4.78
CA ASP A 58 -10.56 5.34 -4.65
C ASP A 58 -10.16 6.23 -5.84
N ARG A 59 -8.93 6.10 -6.34
CA ARG A 59 -8.46 6.80 -7.55
C ARG A 59 -9.22 6.34 -8.78
N PHE A 60 -9.42 5.02 -8.93
CA PHE A 60 -10.15 4.45 -10.06
C PHE A 60 -11.62 4.89 -10.08
N ILE A 61 -12.29 4.88 -8.92
CA ILE A 61 -13.65 5.38 -8.80
C ILE A 61 -13.71 6.87 -9.17
N LYS A 62 -12.76 7.69 -8.72
CA LYS A 62 -12.69 9.10 -9.09
C LYS A 62 -12.48 9.30 -10.59
N SER A 63 -11.64 8.51 -11.25
CA SER A 63 -11.46 8.63 -12.70
C SER A 63 -12.72 8.29 -13.48
N LEU A 64 -13.52 7.31 -13.01
CA LEU A 64 -14.80 6.99 -13.66
C LEU A 64 -15.81 8.16 -13.56
N HIS A 65 -15.89 8.82 -12.40
CA HIS A 65 -16.78 9.98 -12.24
C HIS A 65 -16.33 11.22 -13.02
N VAL A 66 -15.05 11.31 -13.39
CA VAL A 66 -14.51 12.42 -14.19
C VAL A 66 -14.86 12.27 -15.69
N GLU A 67 -15.21 11.08 -16.16
CA GLU A 67 -15.58 10.83 -17.55
C GLU A 67 -17.08 11.11 -17.84
N GLU A 68 -17.90 11.43 -16.83
CA GLU A 68 -19.34 11.69 -16.96
C GLU A 68 -19.73 13.19 -17.00
N GLU A 69 -18.77 14.13 -17.01
CA GLU A 69 -18.96 15.58 -17.19
C GLU A 69 -18.32 16.11 -18.49
#